data_AF-A0A519BRI8-F1
#
_entry.id   AF-A0A519BRI8-F1
#
_cell.length_a   1.000
_cell.length_b   1.000
_cell.length_c   1.000
_cell.angle_alpha   90.00
_cell.angle_beta   90.00
_cell.angle_gamma   90.00
#
_symmetry.space_group_name_H-M   'P 1'
#
loop_
_entity.id
_entity.type
_entity.pdbx_description
1 polymer ?
#
loop_
_entity_poly.entity_id
_entity_poly.type
_entity_poly.pdbx_seq_one_letter_code
_entity_poly.pdbx_strand_id
1 'polypeptide(L)'
;MIVQHLDLKNSRLVLRIDSLDDLLFLKQIIEPGDTVRGLTYRKIKFGDAAGRQKSVKKSVRITIKVTKLDFDRFLRLHGTVESEIEGIAMHSAHSIEVSMGTELEVEKQNWKKYQLQMVKDAEAASKAPKALVCVLDDEQANFAHITAAGYTRLGGISLRLSKKRYEEQKNQGYKDIQRVAREINDKFNDKKVEVIILGSPLFWKEIVKKQLDEDFPDAAKKVKLEDVSSGGEDGIRELISGNALDKIIKNSQLSREEDLVNDALQFMVFQKQKPLLRPEQ
;
A
#
# COMPACT_ATOMS: atom_id res chain seq x y z
N MET A 1 4.66 -6.99 0.46
CA MET A 1 4.32 -8.13 1.32
C MET A 1 5.27 -8.17 2.50
N ILE A 2 4.79 -8.28 3.73
CA ILE A 2 5.67 -8.39 4.91
C ILE A 2 5.82 -9.87 5.26
N VAL A 3 7.03 -10.40 5.11
CA VAL A 3 7.36 -11.77 5.51
C VAL A 3 7.67 -11.78 7.00
N GLN A 4 6.83 -12.46 7.79
CA GLN A 4 7.02 -12.59 9.24
C GLN A 4 7.93 -13.76 9.60
N HIS A 5 7.79 -14.89 8.89
CA HIS A 5 8.59 -16.08 9.11
C HIS A 5 8.65 -16.92 7.84
N LEU A 6 9.84 -17.39 7.46
CA LEU A 6 10.05 -18.35 6.37
C LEU A 6 10.84 -19.54 6.89
N ASP A 7 10.16 -20.67 7.03
CA ASP A 7 10.74 -21.94 7.46
C ASP A 7 10.85 -22.90 6.28
N LEU A 8 12.05 -23.06 5.74
CA LEU A 8 12.30 -23.99 4.64
C LEU A 8 12.28 -25.46 5.08
N LYS A 9 12.46 -25.76 6.38
CA LYS A 9 12.43 -27.15 6.87
C LYS A 9 11.02 -27.67 6.96
N ASN A 10 10.09 -26.83 7.40
CA ASN A 10 8.66 -27.15 7.48
C ASN A 10 7.88 -26.61 6.26
N SER A 11 8.57 -26.13 5.22
CA SER A 11 7.99 -25.53 4.01
C SER A 11 6.87 -24.52 4.27
N ARG A 12 7.05 -23.70 5.31
CA ARG A 12 6.01 -22.81 5.85
C ARG A 12 6.42 -21.35 5.73
N LEU A 13 5.54 -20.55 5.15
CA LEU A 13 5.70 -19.10 5.00
C LEU A 13 4.57 -18.39 5.74
N VAL A 14 4.90 -17.49 6.67
CA VAL A 14 3.95 -16.62 7.36
C VAL A 14 4.17 -15.19 6.87
N LEU A 15 3.11 -14.55 6.39
CA LEU A 15 3.15 -13.24 5.76
C LEU A 15 1.93 -12.38 6.12
N ARG A 16 2.10 -11.07 6.00
CA ARG A 16 1.02 -10.09 6.11
C ARG A 16 0.93 -9.27 4.82
N ILE A 17 -0.28 -9.01 4.37
CA ILE A 17 -0.56 -8.18 3.19
C ILE A 17 -0.54 -6.73 3.58
N ASP A 18 0.28 -5.94 2.89
CA ASP A 18 0.50 -4.54 3.19
C ASP A 18 0.12 -3.64 2.01
N SER A 19 0.12 -4.19 0.79
CA SER A 19 -0.25 -3.48 -0.43
C SER A 19 -1.16 -4.30 -1.37
N LEU A 20 -1.79 -3.64 -2.34
CA LEU A 20 -2.55 -4.33 -3.39
C LEU A 20 -1.64 -5.14 -4.33
N ASP A 21 -0.42 -4.65 -4.57
CA ASP A 21 0.57 -5.33 -5.42
C ASP A 21 0.96 -6.69 -4.82
N ASP A 22 0.93 -6.81 -3.49
CA ASP A 22 1.18 -8.07 -2.78
C ASP A 22 0.18 -9.17 -3.17
N LEU A 23 -1.07 -8.79 -3.49
CA LEU A 23 -2.09 -9.76 -3.91
C LEU A 23 -1.73 -10.37 -5.27
N LEU A 24 -1.08 -9.60 -6.15
CA LEU A 24 -0.60 -10.08 -7.44
C LEU A 24 0.55 -11.06 -7.26
N PHE A 25 1.49 -10.75 -6.36
CA PHE A 25 2.57 -11.68 -6.00
C PHE A 25 2.01 -12.97 -5.39
N LEU A 26 1.08 -12.86 -4.44
CA LEU A 26 0.43 -14.02 -3.83
C LEU A 26 -0.28 -14.91 -4.85
N LYS A 27 -1.01 -14.32 -5.80
CA LYS A 27 -1.69 -15.05 -6.88
C LYS A 27 -0.72 -15.92 -7.68
N GLN A 28 0.53 -15.48 -7.84
CA GLN A 28 1.55 -16.23 -8.58
C GLN A 28 2.32 -17.23 -7.68
N ILE A 29 2.39 -16.98 -6.37
CA ILE A 29 3.08 -17.84 -5.41
C ILE A 29 2.21 -19.05 -5.02
N ILE A 30 0.91 -18.82 -4.76
CA ILE A 30 -0.03 -19.87 -4.31
C ILE A 30 -0.57 -20.62 -5.52
N GLU A 31 -0.51 -21.95 -5.44
CA GLU A 31 -0.95 -22.89 -6.47
C GLU A 31 -2.04 -23.80 -5.90
N PRO A 32 -2.96 -24.34 -6.73
CA PRO A 32 -3.85 -25.41 -6.30
C PRO A 32 -3.07 -26.60 -5.72
N GLY A 33 -3.52 -27.11 -4.59
CA GLY A 33 -2.86 -28.18 -3.83
C GLY A 33 -2.09 -27.70 -2.61
N ASP A 34 -1.77 -26.40 -2.52
CA ASP A 34 -1.15 -25.80 -1.35
C ASP A 34 -2.10 -25.78 -0.14
N THR A 35 -1.53 -25.81 1.06
CA THR A 35 -2.29 -25.62 2.30
C THR A 35 -2.14 -24.17 2.74
N VAL A 36 -3.27 -23.50 2.98
CA VAL A 36 -3.30 -22.10 3.41
C VAL A 36 -4.10 -21.97 4.69
N ARG A 37 -3.54 -21.26 5.66
CA ARG A 37 -4.16 -20.95 6.93
C ARG A 37 -4.33 -19.45 7.08
N GLY A 38 -5.55 -19.02 7.39
CA GLY A 38 -5.89 -17.61 7.50
C GLY A 38 -7.02 -17.35 8.48
N LEU A 39 -7.19 -16.09 8.87
CA LEU A 39 -8.26 -15.66 9.76
C LEU A 39 -9.48 -15.28 8.92
N THR A 40 -10.65 -15.82 9.27
CA THR A 40 -11.92 -15.53 8.60
C THR A 40 -12.94 -15.08 9.63
N TYR A 41 -13.96 -14.34 9.18
CA TYR A 41 -15.05 -13.92 10.03
C TYR A 41 -16.32 -14.68 9.66
N ARG A 42 -16.93 -15.34 10.66
CA ARG A 42 -18.21 -16.00 10.46
C ARG A 42 -19.30 -15.39 11.33
N LYS A 43 -20.46 -15.17 10.70
CA LYS A 43 -21.68 -14.73 11.38
C LYS A 43 -22.33 -15.96 12.03
N ILE A 44 -22.24 -16.06 13.34
CA ILE A 44 -22.96 -17.06 14.13
C ILE A 44 -24.32 -16.45 14.48
N LYS A 45 -25.40 -17.15 14.14
CA LYS A 45 -26.76 -16.76 14.54
C LYS A 45 -27.06 -17.44 15.87
N PHE A 46 -27.46 -16.67 16.87
CA PHE A 46 -27.94 -17.14 18.16
C PHE A 46 -29.45 -16.88 18.28
N GLY A 47 -30.22 -17.91 18.64
CA GLY A 47 -31.66 -17.82 18.96
C GLY A 47 -32.49 -19.01 18.47
N ASP A 48 -33.54 -19.37 19.22
CA ASP A 48 -34.55 -20.35 18.83
C ASP A 48 -35.41 -19.86 17.65
N ALA A 49 -35.96 -20.80 16.88
CA ALA A 49 -36.74 -20.53 15.66
C ALA A 49 -37.95 -19.58 15.86
N ALA A 50 -38.39 -19.37 17.11
CA ALA A 50 -39.50 -18.49 17.48
C ALA A 50 -39.09 -17.12 18.09
N GLY A 51 -37.80 -16.81 18.20
CA GLY A 51 -37.29 -15.63 18.92
C GLY A 51 -36.47 -14.62 18.09
N ARG A 52 -36.07 -13.52 18.74
CA ARG A 52 -35.28 -12.43 18.14
C ARG A 52 -33.83 -12.90 17.93
N GLN A 53 -33.48 -13.28 16.69
CA GLN A 53 -32.15 -13.76 16.35
C GLN A 53 -31.08 -12.65 16.49
N LYS A 54 -30.13 -12.84 17.40
CA LYS A 54 -28.93 -11.99 17.49
C LYS A 54 -27.81 -12.66 16.71
N SER A 55 -27.15 -11.91 15.84
CA SER A 55 -26.02 -12.43 15.08
C SER A 55 -24.71 -11.81 15.55
N VAL A 56 -23.74 -12.63 15.91
CA VAL A 56 -22.40 -12.20 16.35
C VAL A 56 -21.37 -12.66 15.33
N LYS A 57 -20.44 -11.79 14.95
CA LYS A 57 -19.29 -12.16 14.11
C LYS A 57 -18.17 -12.70 15.00
N LYS A 58 -17.82 -13.98 14.87
CA LYS A 58 -16.67 -14.60 15.54
C LYS A 58 -15.53 -14.75 14.52
N SER A 59 -14.32 -14.37 14.89
CA SER A 59 -13.12 -14.65 14.10
C SER A 59 -12.69 -16.10 14.33
N VAL A 60 -12.40 -16.81 13.25
CA VAL A 60 -11.99 -18.21 13.28
C VAL A 60 -10.80 -18.38 12.34
N ARG A 61 -9.74 -19.04 12.82
CA ARG A 61 -8.56 -19.36 12.01
C ARG A 61 -8.76 -20.71 11.35
N ILE A 62 -8.83 -20.74 10.03
CA ILE A 62 -9.14 -21.95 9.25
C ILE A 62 -7.96 -22.32 8.37
N THR A 63 -7.73 -23.61 8.24
CA THR A 63 -6.77 -24.21 7.30
C THR A 63 -7.54 -24.85 6.16
N ILE A 64 -7.24 -24.44 4.92
CA ILE A 64 -7.82 -24.99 3.70
C ILE A 64 -6.73 -25.53 2.79
N LYS A 65 -7.04 -26.62 2.09
CA LYS A 65 -6.30 -27.04 0.91
C LYS A 65 -6.85 -26.33 -0.32
N VAL A 66 -6.03 -25.52 -0.98
CA VAL A 66 -6.45 -24.66 -2.09
C VAL A 66 -6.83 -25.50 -3.29
N THR A 67 -8.04 -25.27 -3.82
CA THR A 67 -8.53 -25.89 -5.06
C THR A 67 -8.55 -24.90 -6.22
N LYS A 68 -8.87 -23.64 -5.94
CA LYS A 68 -8.96 -22.58 -6.95
C LYS A 68 -8.62 -21.22 -6.33
N LEU A 69 -7.98 -20.37 -7.12
CA LEU A 69 -7.81 -18.96 -6.81
C LEU A 69 -8.72 -18.14 -7.73
N ASP A 70 -9.37 -17.12 -7.17
CA ASP A 70 -10.15 -16.14 -7.91
C ASP A 70 -9.66 -14.73 -7.58
N PHE A 71 -9.55 -13.87 -8.58
CA PHE A 71 -9.01 -12.52 -8.42
C PHE A 71 -9.88 -11.51 -9.16
N ASP A 72 -10.62 -10.71 -8.39
CA ASP A 72 -11.34 -9.53 -8.85
C ASP A 72 -10.77 -8.30 -8.13
N ARG A 73 -11.50 -7.73 -7.16
CA ARG A 73 -11.01 -6.63 -6.29
C ARG A 73 -10.18 -7.11 -5.09
N PHE A 74 -10.27 -8.40 -4.77
CA PHE A 74 -9.57 -9.07 -3.68
C PHE A 74 -9.19 -10.47 -4.16
N LEU A 75 -8.18 -11.07 -3.52
CA LEU A 75 -7.78 -12.45 -3.80
C LEU A 75 -8.63 -13.40 -2.96
N ARG A 76 -9.38 -14.29 -3.60
CA ARG A 76 -10.17 -15.32 -2.92
C ARG A 76 -9.56 -16.69 -3.15
N LEU A 77 -9.21 -17.36 -2.06
CA LEU A 77 -8.66 -18.71 -2.06
C LEU A 77 -9.78 -19.68 -1.72
N HIS A 78 -10.23 -20.46 -2.70
CA HIS A 78 -11.20 -21.53 -2.50
C HIS A 78 -10.47 -22.83 -2.16
N GLY A 79 -11.05 -23.62 -1.26
CA GLY A 79 -10.44 -24.86 -0.84
C GLY A 79 -11.36 -25.74 0.00
N THR A 80 -10.80 -26.86 0.44
CA THR A 80 -11.44 -27.79 1.37
C THR A 80 -10.79 -27.70 2.73
N VAL A 81 -11.58 -27.66 3.79
CA VAL A 81 -11.09 -27.54 5.18
C VAL A 81 -10.33 -28.81 5.59
N GLU A 82 -9.11 -28.66 6.10
CA GLU A 82 -8.26 -29.80 6.50
C GLU A 82 -8.38 -30.19 7.98
N SER A 83 -8.96 -29.33 8.82
CA SER A 83 -9.15 -29.61 10.25
C SER A 83 -10.53 -29.19 10.71
N GLU A 84 -11.21 -30.03 11.48
CA GLU A 84 -12.49 -29.66 12.09
C GLU A 84 -12.29 -28.48 13.06
N ILE A 85 -13.11 -27.46 12.88
CA ILE A 85 -13.14 -26.28 13.73
C ILE A 85 -14.58 -26.07 14.19
N GLU A 86 -14.79 -25.51 15.36
CA GLU A 86 -16.13 -25.27 15.93
C GLU A 86 -17.09 -24.64 14.90
N GLY A 87 -18.08 -25.42 14.45
CA GLY A 87 -19.07 -25.02 13.45
C GLY A 87 -18.68 -25.21 11.97
N ILE A 88 -17.54 -25.84 11.67
CA ILE A 88 -17.05 -26.13 10.31
C ILE A 88 -16.60 -27.59 10.23
N ALA A 89 -17.35 -28.37 9.45
CA ALA A 89 -16.99 -29.76 9.18
C ALA A 89 -15.69 -29.85 8.39
N MET A 90 -14.86 -30.84 8.75
CA MET A 90 -13.71 -31.24 7.96
C MET A 90 -14.16 -31.60 6.53
N HIS A 91 -13.32 -31.31 5.53
CA HIS A 91 -13.58 -31.50 4.10
C HIS A 91 -14.74 -30.69 3.50
N SER A 92 -15.37 -29.80 4.27
CA SER A 92 -16.32 -28.84 3.69
C SER A 92 -15.61 -27.80 2.81
N ALA A 93 -16.32 -27.29 1.81
CA ALA A 93 -15.82 -26.21 0.97
C ALA A 93 -15.81 -24.89 1.76
N HIS A 94 -14.69 -24.17 1.68
CA HIS A 94 -14.54 -22.86 2.30
C HIS A 94 -13.71 -21.93 1.42
N SER A 95 -13.81 -20.63 1.68
CA SER A 95 -13.01 -19.63 0.99
C SER A 95 -12.41 -18.64 1.97
N ILE A 96 -11.12 -18.36 1.81
CA ILE A 96 -10.42 -17.28 2.53
C ILE A 96 -10.32 -16.08 1.59
N GLU A 97 -10.85 -14.94 2.03
CA GLU A 97 -10.68 -13.67 1.34
C GLU A 97 -9.43 -12.98 1.87
N VAL A 98 -8.51 -12.65 0.97
CA VAL A 98 -7.23 -12.02 1.28
C VAL A 98 -7.27 -10.58 0.80
N SER A 99 -7.12 -9.66 1.76
CA SER A 99 -7.11 -8.22 1.56
C SER A 99 -5.97 -7.57 2.35
N MET A 100 -5.77 -6.26 2.19
CA MET A 100 -4.79 -5.50 2.96
C MET A 100 -4.99 -5.71 4.48
N GLY A 101 -3.91 -5.94 5.21
CA GLY A 101 -3.91 -6.26 6.63
C GLY A 101 -4.13 -7.75 6.96
N THR A 102 -4.48 -8.59 5.97
CA THR A 102 -4.67 -10.03 6.21
C THR A 102 -3.34 -10.69 6.53
N GLU A 103 -3.32 -11.47 7.61
CA GLU A 103 -2.23 -12.41 7.91
C GLU A 103 -2.57 -13.79 7.35
N LEU A 104 -1.62 -14.34 6.62
CA LEU A 104 -1.74 -15.61 5.92
C LEU A 104 -0.52 -16.48 6.21
N GLU A 105 -0.77 -17.77 6.29
CA GLU A 105 0.25 -18.79 6.40
C GLU A 105 0.08 -19.76 5.22
N VAL A 106 1.15 -19.94 4.46
CA VAL A 106 1.19 -20.80 3.27
C VAL A 106 2.15 -21.94 3.54
N GLU A 107 1.66 -23.15 3.40
CA GLU A 107 2.43 -24.38 3.47
C GLU A 107 2.41 -25.05 2.09
N LYS A 108 3.60 -25.41 1.61
CA LYS A 108 3.79 -26.11 0.35
C LYS A 108 4.49 -27.44 0.61
N GLN A 109 4.25 -28.44 -0.22
CA GLN A 109 5.06 -29.67 -0.16
C GLN A 109 6.54 -29.39 -0.44
N ASN A 110 6.80 -28.55 -1.45
CA ASN A 110 8.15 -28.12 -1.79
C ASN A 110 8.14 -26.71 -2.37
N TRP A 111 9.00 -25.83 -1.84
CA TRP A 111 9.20 -24.49 -2.37
C TRP A 111 10.17 -24.52 -3.55
N LYS A 112 9.70 -24.09 -4.73
CA LYS A 112 10.57 -23.95 -5.90
C LYS A 112 11.43 -22.69 -5.74
N LYS A 113 12.66 -22.72 -6.30
CA LYS A 113 13.60 -21.59 -6.21
C LYS A 113 13.01 -20.27 -6.71
N TYR A 114 12.26 -20.29 -7.82
CA TYR A 114 11.62 -19.09 -8.36
C TYR A 114 10.55 -18.54 -7.42
N GLN A 115 9.79 -19.40 -6.71
CA GLN A 115 8.77 -18.95 -5.76
C GLN A 115 9.41 -18.24 -4.58
N LEU A 116 10.53 -18.77 -4.07
CA LEU A 116 11.30 -18.11 -3.02
C LEU A 116 11.88 -16.76 -3.48
N GLN A 117 12.31 -16.68 -4.74
CA GLN A 117 12.74 -15.40 -5.31
C GLN A 117 11.58 -14.41 -5.40
N MET A 118 10.40 -14.83 -5.86
CA MET A 118 9.21 -13.99 -5.90
C MET A 118 8.76 -13.50 -4.52
N VAL A 119 8.90 -14.34 -3.48
CA VAL A 119 8.66 -13.92 -2.09
C VAL A 119 9.62 -12.79 -1.69
N LYS A 120 10.90 -12.92 -2.02
CA LYS A 120 11.89 -11.85 -1.77
C LYS A 120 11.60 -10.59 -2.56
N ASP A 121 11.21 -10.73 -3.83
CA ASP A 121 10.87 -9.60 -4.70
C ASP A 121 9.63 -8.87 -4.17
N ALA A 122 8.62 -9.61 -3.71
CA ALA A 122 7.41 -9.07 -3.08
C ALA A 122 7.70 -8.39 -1.73
N GLU A 123 8.68 -8.90 -0.98
CA GLU A 123 9.15 -8.28 0.26
C GLU A 123 9.88 -6.97 -0.02
N ALA A 124 10.80 -6.97 -0.99
CA ALA A 124 11.50 -5.78 -1.44
C ALA A 124 10.52 -4.72 -1.97
N ALA A 125 9.53 -5.13 -2.76
CA ALA A 125 8.44 -4.27 -3.25
C ALA A 125 7.60 -3.65 -2.13
N SER A 126 7.40 -4.36 -1.02
CA SER A 126 6.71 -3.80 0.16
C SER A 126 7.49 -2.69 0.84
N LYS A 127 8.81 -2.88 0.92
CA LYS A 127 9.74 -2.00 1.62
C LYS A 127 10.16 -0.84 0.74
N ALA A 128 9.94 -0.97 -0.57
CA ALA A 128 10.29 0.06 -1.52
C ALA A 128 9.44 1.31 -1.26
N PRO A 129 10.09 2.47 -1.18
CA PRO A 129 9.42 3.75 -1.00
C PRO A 129 8.50 4.00 -2.19
N LYS A 130 7.23 4.24 -1.90
CA LYS A 130 6.27 4.70 -2.90
C LYS A 130 6.41 6.21 -2.97
N ALA A 131 7.25 6.69 -3.88
CA ALA A 131 7.46 8.11 -4.08
C ALA A 131 6.87 8.54 -5.43
N LEU A 132 6.13 9.65 -5.44
CA LEU A 132 5.76 10.35 -6.66
C LEU A 132 6.82 11.41 -6.94
N VAL A 133 7.42 11.37 -8.12
CA VAL A 133 8.33 12.42 -8.59
C VAL A 133 7.57 13.28 -9.59
N CYS A 134 7.62 14.59 -9.37
CA CYS A 134 7.19 15.59 -10.32
C CYS A 134 8.36 16.53 -10.57
N VAL A 135 8.85 16.59 -11.80
CA VAL A 135 9.79 17.63 -12.23
C VAL A 135 9.08 18.60 -13.15
N LEU A 136 9.39 19.89 -13.03
CA LEU A 136 8.80 20.90 -13.89
C LEU A 136 9.78 22.02 -14.24
N ASP A 137 9.54 22.61 -15.40
CA ASP A 137 10.10 23.88 -15.84
C ASP A 137 8.96 24.78 -16.35
N ASP A 138 9.28 25.81 -17.14
CA ASP A 138 8.28 26.71 -17.70
C ASP A 138 7.47 26.15 -18.87
N GLU A 139 7.93 25.05 -19.48
CA GLU A 139 7.35 24.45 -20.69
C GLU A 139 6.67 23.11 -20.44
N GLN A 140 7.05 22.38 -19.38
CA GLN A 140 6.53 21.05 -19.10
C GLN A 140 6.59 20.66 -17.62
N ALA A 141 5.72 19.72 -17.24
CA ALA A 141 5.80 18.98 -15.98
C ALA A 141 5.71 17.48 -16.25
N ASN A 142 6.68 16.70 -15.76
CA ASN A 142 6.77 15.27 -15.98
C ASN A 142 6.68 14.50 -14.67
N PHE A 143 5.99 13.36 -14.72
CA PHE A 143 5.67 12.56 -13.55
C PHE A 143 6.28 11.16 -13.63
N ALA A 144 6.80 10.68 -12.51
CA ALA A 144 7.25 9.30 -12.36
C ALA A 144 6.86 8.74 -11.00
N HIS A 145 6.67 7.43 -10.93
CA HIS A 145 6.44 6.68 -9.70
C HIS A 145 7.64 5.80 -9.40
N ILE A 146 8.24 5.98 -8.23
CA ILE A 146 9.31 5.12 -7.75
C ILE A 146 8.73 3.81 -7.23
N THR A 147 9.37 2.71 -7.60
CA THR A 147 9.00 1.34 -7.24
C THR A 147 10.26 0.55 -6.87
N ALA A 148 10.11 -0.67 -6.33
CA ALA A 148 11.26 -1.55 -6.07
C ALA A 148 12.13 -1.84 -7.30
N ALA A 149 11.53 -1.85 -8.49
CA ALA A 149 12.23 -2.18 -9.73
C ALA A 149 12.88 -0.95 -10.41
N GLY A 150 12.82 0.23 -9.79
CA GLY A 150 13.27 1.50 -10.38
C GLY A 150 12.13 2.50 -10.45
N TYR A 151 11.82 3.05 -11.62
CA TYR A 151 10.76 4.03 -11.76
C TYR A 151 9.88 3.79 -12.98
N THR A 152 8.59 4.09 -12.84
CA THR A 152 7.59 4.03 -13.92
C THR A 152 7.20 5.44 -14.32
N ARG A 153 7.33 5.76 -15.61
CA ARG A 153 6.88 7.05 -16.16
C ARG A 153 5.36 7.13 -16.17
N LEU A 154 4.81 8.24 -15.68
CA LEU A 154 3.37 8.51 -15.60
C LEU A 154 2.91 9.58 -16.62
N GLY A 155 3.74 9.91 -17.60
CA GLY A 155 3.49 10.96 -18.59
C GLY A 155 3.80 12.36 -18.07
N GLY A 156 3.49 13.36 -18.89
CA GLY A 156 3.72 14.77 -18.59
C GLY A 156 2.65 15.69 -19.16
N ILE A 157 2.70 16.95 -18.74
CA ILE A 157 1.80 18.02 -19.15
C ILE A 157 2.64 19.12 -19.78
N SER A 158 2.23 19.61 -20.95
CA SER A 158 2.83 20.83 -21.51
C SER A 158 2.26 22.06 -20.81
N LEU A 159 3.16 22.94 -20.40
CA LEU A 159 2.91 24.18 -19.68
C LEU A 159 3.27 25.38 -20.56
N ARG A 160 2.70 26.53 -20.24
CA ARG A 160 3.05 27.81 -20.86
C ARG A 160 3.30 28.86 -19.79
N LEU A 161 4.25 28.57 -18.90
CA LEU A 161 4.60 29.45 -17.81
C LEU A 161 5.53 30.57 -18.31
N SER A 162 5.36 31.76 -17.75
CA SER A 162 6.36 32.82 -17.87
C SER A 162 6.21 33.76 -16.67
N LYS A 163 7.33 34.29 -16.14
CA LYS A 163 7.31 35.19 -14.98
C LYS A 163 6.30 36.33 -15.14
N LYS A 164 6.33 37.00 -16.30
CA LYS A 164 5.41 38.11 -16.62
C LYS A 164 3.94 37.70 -16.65
N ARG A 165 3.62 36.52 -17.19
CA ARG A 165 2.23 36.05 -17.27
C ARG A 165 1.71 35.51 -15.94
N TYR A 166 2.57 35.10 -15.00
CA TYR A 166 2.13 34.59 -13.70
C TYR A 166 1.67 35.72 -12.75
N GLU A 167 2.34 36.88 -12.75
CA GLU A 167 2.01 38.01 -11.87
C GLU A 167 0.61 38.59 -12.17
N GLU A 168 0.16 38.50 -13.41
CA GLU A 168 -1.23 38.76 -13.80
C GLU A 168 -2.09 37.53 -13.48
N GLN A 169 -2.63 37.43 -12.26
CA GLN A 169 -3.46 36.32 -11.73
C GLN A 169 -4.71 35.92 -12.56
N LYS A 170 -4.89 36.44 -13.78
CA LYS A 170 -5.92 36.09 -14.76
C LYS A 170 -5.42 35.28 -15.96
N ASN A 171 -4.13 34.95 -16.02
CA ASN A 171 -3.51 34.34 -17.18
C ASN A 171 -3.40 32.81 -17.14
N GLN A 172 -3.13 32.24 -18.32
CA GLN A 172 -2.93 30.81 -18.58
C GLN A 172 -1.91 30.15 -17.63
N GLY A 173 -0.87 30.87 -17.19
CA GLY A 173 0.16 30.33 -16.31
C GLY A 173 -0.35 29.92 -14.92
N TYR A 174 -1.30 30.66 -14.35
CA TYR A 174 -1.93 30.28 -13.07
C TYR A 174 -2.76 28.99 -13.22
N LYS A 175 -3.50 28.86 -14.33
CA LYS A 175 -4.26 27.64 -14.65
C LYS A 175 -3.36 26.42 -14.85
N ASP A 176 -2.20 26.61 -15.47
CA ASP A 176 -1.24 25.54 -15.69
C ASP A 176 -0.63 25.05 -14.36
N ILE A 177 -0.34 25.95 -13.41
CA ILE A 177 0.09 25.59 -12.04
C ILE A 177 -1.00 24.82 -11.29
N GLN A 178 -2.25 25.29 -11.36
CA GLN A 178 -3.39 24.56 -10.76
C GLN A 178 -3.57 23.18 -11.37
N ARG A 179 -3.35 23.04 -12.67
CA ARG A 179 -3.41 21.76 -13.37
C ARG A 179 -2.33 20.80 -12.88
N VAL A 180 -1.09 21.29 -12.69
CA VAL A 180 0.00 20.50 -12.11
C VAL A 180 -0.34 20.07 -10.69
N ALA A 181 -0.80 20.99 -9.83
CA ALA A 181 -1.18 20.69 -8.45
C ALA A 181 -2.28 19.62 -8.38
N ARG A 182 -3.30 19.72 -9.24
CA ARG A 182 -4.37 18.72 -9.34
C ARG A 182 -3.84 17.35 -9.78
N GLU A 183 -3.02 17.33 -10.82
CA GLU A 183 -2.42 16.08 -11.32
C GLU A 183 -1.55 15.41 -10.26
N ILE A 184 -0.80 16.19 -9.48
CA ILE A 184 -0.03 15.71 -8.33
C ILE A 184 -0.97 15.03 -7.32
N ASN A 185 -2.06 15.70 -6.93
CA ASN A 185 -3.01 15.16 -5.97
C ASN A 185 -3.72 13.89 -6.47
N ASP A 186 -4.12 13.85 -7.74
CA ASP A 186 -4.78 12.69 -8.32
C ASP A 186 -3.84 11.48 -8.34
N LYS A 187 -2.59 11.67 -8.77
CA LYS A 187 -1.56 10.61 -8.76
C LYS A 187 -1.15 10.20 -7.35
N PHE A 188 -1.11 11.14 -6.41
CA PHE A 188 -0.83 10.89 -5.00
C PHE A 188 -1.86 9.92 -4.40
N ASN A 189 -3.15 10.18 -4.66
CA ASN A 189 -4.25 9.36 -4.16
C ASN A 189 -4.38 8.01 -4.88
N ASP A 190 -4.21 7.98 -6.21
CA ASP A 190 -4.28 6.74 -7.00
C ASP A 190 -3.20 5.73 -6.61
N LYS A 191 -1.96 6.20 -6.44
CA LYS A 191 -0.81 5.33 -6.16
C LYS A 191 -0.54 5.10 -4.67
N LYS A 192 -1.25 5.80 -3.78
CA LYS A 192 -1.02 5.78 -2.33
C LYS A 192 0.46 5.97 -1.99
N VAL A 193 1.05 7.02 -2.55
CA VAL A 193 2.46 7.35 -2.33
C VAL A 193 2.65 7.95 -0.95
N GLU A 194 3.79 7.67 -0.33
CA GLU A 194 4.14 8.16 1.00
C GLU A 194 4.78 9.54 0.96
N VAL A 195 5.48 9.84 -0.14
CA VAL A 195 6.25 11.06 -0.34
C VAL A 195 6.12 11.57 -1.77
N ILE A 196 6.13 12.89 -1.93
CA ILE A 196 6.15 13.56 -3.22
C ILE A 196 7.46 14.33 -3.33
N ILE A 197 8.23 14.10 -4.39
CA ILE A 197 9.46 14.85 -4.69
C ILE A 197 9.13 15.81 -5.82
N LEU A 198 9.25 17.11 -5.55
CA LEU A 198 8.95 18.18 -6.49
C LEU A 198 10.25 18.91 -6.87
N GLY A 199 10.71 18.69 -8.10
CA GLY A 199 11.96 19.22 -8.62
C GLY A 199 11.75 20.30 -9.67
N SER A 200 12.49 21.41 -9.60
CA SER A 200 12.55 22.41 -10.68
C SER A 200 13.92 23.10 -10.74
N PRO A 201 14.39 23.54 -11.92
CA PRO A 201 15.61 24.36 -12.06
C PRO A 201 15.50 25.76 -11.47
N LEU A 202 14.28 26.22 -11.22
CA LEU A 202 13.95 27.55 -10.73
C LEU A 202 12.89 27.49 -9.62
N PHE A 203 12.32 28.65 -9.30
CA PHE A 203 11.32 28.88 -8.25
C PHE A 203 9.91 28.26 -8.54
N TRP A 204 9.75 27.47 -9.61
CA TRP A 204 8.45 26.91 -9.99
C TRP A 204 7.93 25.87 -8.99
N LYS A 205 8.84 25.11 -8.38
CA LYS A 205 8.50 24.13 -7.33
C LYS A 205 7.90 24.80 -6.09
N GLU A 206 8.37 25.98 -5.69
CA GLU A 206 7.84 26.74 -4.57
C GLU A 206 6.44 27.27 -4.87
N ILE A 207 6.20 27.70 -6.11
CA ILE A 207 4.87 28.15 -6.54
C ILE A 207 3.87 27.00 -6.53
N VAL A 208 4.22 25.86 -7.11
CA VAL A 208 3.36 24.67 -7.09
C VAL A 208 3.15 24.17 -5.66
N LYS A 209 4.18 24.21 -4.80
CA LYS A 209 4.04 23.87 -3.38
C LYS A 209 3.03 24.77 -2.67
N LYS A 210 3.09 26.09 -2.91
CA LYS A 210 2.14 27.03 -2.34
C LYS A 210 0.70 26.74 -2.81
N GLN A 211 0.52 26.45 -4.10
CA GLN A 211 -0.80 26.07 -4.62
C GLN A 211 -1.30 24.76 -3.99
N LEU A 212 -0.42 23.77 -3.78
CA LEU A 212 -0.75 22.53 -3.07
C LEU A 212 -1.12 22.79 -1.61
N ASP A 213 -0.44 23.71 -0.91
CA ASP A 213 -0.78 24.07 0.47
C ASP A 213 -2.18 24.70 0.59
N GLU A 214 -2.59 25.47 -0.42
CA GLU A 214 -3.91 26.11 -0.48
C GLU A 214 -5.03 25.11 -0.85
N ASP A 215 -4.83 24.30 -1.89
CA ASP A 215 -5.88 23.43 -2.45
C ASP A 215 -5.90 22.01 -1.85
N PHE A 216 -4.74 21.45 -1.50
CA PHE A 216 -4.54 20.03 -1.17
C PHE A 216 -3.54 19.84 0.01
N PRO A 217 -3.90 20.28 1.23
CA PRO A 217 -2.98 20.32 2.37
C PRO A 217 -2.40 18.94 2.76
N ASP A 218 -3.13 17.86 2.53
CA ASP A 218 -2.67 16.50 2.84
C ASP A 218 -1.54 16.04 1.92
N ALA A 219 -1.66 16.28 0.61
CA ALA A 219 -0.59 16.04 -0.34
C ALA A 219 0.61 16.98 -0.05
N ALA A 220 0.33 18.24 0.27
CA ALA A 220 1.34 19.27 0.49
C ALA A 220 2.29 18.96 1.66
N LYS A 221 1.79 18.33 2.75
CA LYS A 221 2.61 17.86 3.89
C LYS A 221 3.65 16.82 3.51
N LYS A 222 3.40 16.05 2.44
CA LYS A 222 4.27 14.97 1.97
C LYS A 222 5.23 15.42 0.87
N VAL A 223 5.22 16.70 0.49
CA VAL A 223 6.12 17.25 -0.54
C VAL A 223 7.51 17.55 0.02
N LYS A 224 8.54 17.13 -0.71
CA LYS A 224 9.94 17.53 -0.56
C LYS A 224 10.37 18.25 -1.82
N LEU A 225 10.98 19.42 -1.65
CA LEU A 225 11.46 20.25 -2.75
C LEU A 225 12.91 19.91 -3.04
N GLU A 226 13.25 19.77 -4.32
CA GLU A 226 14.61 19.50 -4.77
C GLU A 226 14.97 20.42 -5.94
N ASP A 227 16.26 20.72 -6.10
CA ASP A 227 16.80 21.41 -7.28
C ASP A 227 17.17 20.38 -8.35
N VAL A 228 16.78 20.65 -9.60
CA VAL A 228 17.11 19.81 -10.76
C VAL A 228 17.52 20.66 -11.94
N SER A 229 18.28 20.11 -12.86
CA SER A 229 18.73 20.84 -14.05
C SER A 229 17.65 21.00 -15.15
N SER A 230 16.60 20.18 -15.15
CA SER A 230 15.55 20.16 -16.19
C SER A 230 14.17 19.76 -15.66
N GLY A 231 13.09 20.28 -16.27
CA GLY A 231 11.73 19.79 -16.06
C GLY A 231 11.36 18.54 -16.88
N GLY A 232 12.29 18.01 -17.67
CA GLY A 232 12.11 16.83 -18.52
C GLY A 232 12.59 15.52 -17.88
N GLU A 233 12.75 14.47 -18.70
CA GLU A 233 13.19 13.15 -18.22
C GLU A 233 14.56 13.17 -17.56
N ASP A 234 15.45 14.06 -17.99
CA ASP A 234 16.79 14.17 -17.42
C ASP A 234 16.76 14.65 -15.98
N GLY A 235 15.82 15.54 -15.62
CA GLY A 235 15.60 15.94 -14.23
C GLY A 235 15.10 14.79 -13.36
N ILE A 236 14.27 13.89 -13.90
CA ILE A 236 13.85 12.67 -13.19
C ILE A 236 15.06 11.76 -12.94
N ARG A 237 15.90 11.56 -13.96
CA ARG A 237 17.10 10.72 -13.82
C ARG A 237 18.10 11.32 -12.83
N GLU A 238 18.27 12.64 -12.82
CA GLU A 238 19.11 13.36 -11.86
C GLU A 238 18.63 13.11 -10.42
N LEU A 239 17.33 13.28 -10.16
CA LEU A 239 16.77 13.02 -8.83
C LEU A 239 16.99 11.57 -8.37
N ILE A 240 16.83 10.61 -9.28
CA ILE A 240 16.95 9.18 -8.97
C ILE A 240 18.40 8.76 -8.78
N SER A 241 19.32 9.29 -9.58
CA SER A 241 20.76 8.98 -9.49
C SER A 241 21.47 9.72 -8.35
N GLY A 242 20.86 10.79 -7.85
CA GLY A 242 21.39 11.57 -6.74
C GLY A 242 21.17 10.92 -5.36
N ASN A 243 22.04 11.28 -4.41
CA ASN A 243 21.93 10.89 -3.00
C ASN A 243 20.68 11.47 -2.28
N ALA A 244 19.91 12.35 -2.94
CA ALA A 244 18.71 12.97 -2.39
C ALA A 244 17.57 11.94 -2.24
N LEU A 245 17.36 11.10 -3.25
CA LEU A 245 16.33 10.06 -3.23
C LEU A 245 16.54 9.11 -2.05
N ASP A 246 17.75 8.56 -1.89
CA ASP A 246 18.07 7.62 -0.81
C ASP A 246 17.85 8.21 0.59
N LYS A 247 18.14 9.51 0.78
CA LYS A 247 17.90 10.20 2.05
C LYS A 247 16.41 10.40 2.31
N ILE A 248 15.66 10.86 1.30
CA ILE A 248 14.21 11.07 1.41
C ILE A 248 13.50 9.76 1.71
N ILE A 249 13.92 8.69 1.05
CA ILE A 249 13.42 7.33 1.22
C ILE A 249 13.68 6.84 2.65
N LYS A 250 14.93 6.91 3.11
CA LYS A 250 15.29 6.47 4.47
C LYS A 250 14.52 7.24 5.54
N ASN A 251 14.39 8.56 5.37
CA ASN A 251 13.61 9.38 6.29
C ASN A 251 12.12 9.02 6.27
N SER A 252 11.55 8.72 5.10
CA SER A 252 10.16 8.26 4.98
C SER A 252 9.94 6.92 5.70
N GLN A 253 10.87 5.97 5.53
CA GLN A 253 10.81 4.68 6.22
C GLN A 253 10.88 4.86 7.75
N LEU A 254 11.81 5.68 8.23
CA LEU A 254 11.93 6.00 9.66
C LEU A 254 10.64 6.62 10.21
N SER A 255 10.08 7.62 9.51
CA SER A 255 8.81 8.23 9.92
C SER A 255 7.65 7.22 9.95
N ARG A 256 7.61 6.28 8.99
CA ARG A 256 6.59 5.23 8.98
C ARG A 256 6.73 4.26 10.15
N GLU A 257 7.96 3.89 10.51
CA GLU A 257 8.22 3.05 11.67
C GLU A 257 7.81 3.76 12.97
N GLU A 258 8.10 5.05 13.10
CA GLU A 258 7.66 5.88 14.22
C GLU A 258 6.13 5.97 14.31
N ASP A 259 5.43 6.18 13.19
CA ASP A 259 3.97 6.21 13.13
C ASP A 259 3.36 4.88 13.60
N LEU A 260 3.90 3.74 13.15
CA LEU A 260 3.44 2.41 13.56
C LEU A 260 3.67 2.15 15.06
N VAL A 261 4.80 2.61 15.59
CA VAL A 261 5.09 2.51 17.04
C VAL A 261 4.11 3.38 17.82
N ASN A 262 3.85 4.60 17.38
CA ASN A 262 2.90 5.50 18.03
C ASN A 262 1.46 4.95 18.00
N ASP A 263 1.02 4.40 16.88
CA ASP A 263 -0.28 3.75 16.76
C ASP A 263 -0.38 2.57 17.74
N ALA A 264 0.65 1.70 17.79
CA ALA A 264 0.69 0.58 18.72
C ALA A 264 0.62 1.04 20.19
N LEU A 265 1.35 2.11 20.54
CA LEU A 265 1.30 2.71 21.87
C LEU A 265 -0.10 3.27 22.19
N GLN A 266 -0.74 3.96 21.25
CA GLN A 266 -2.12 4.44 21.42
C GLN A 266 -3.11 3.29 21.63
N PHE A 267 -3.00 2.21 20.85
CA PHE A 267 -3.81 1.00 21.03
C PHE A 267 -3.61 0.37 22.42
N MET A 268 -2.37 0.31 22.92
CA MET A 268 -2.09 -0.21 24.27
C MET A 268 -2.69 0.68 25.36
N VAL A 269 -2.63 2.00 25.22
CA VAL A 269 -3.26 2.95 26.15
C VAL A 269 -4.78 2.79 26.13
N PHE A 270 -5.39 2.67 24.95
CA PHE A 270 -6.83 2.45 24.80
C PHE A 270 -7.30 1.11 25.39
N GLN A 271 -6.51 0.05 25.23
CA GLN A 271 -6.76 -1.26 25.87
C GLN A 271 -6.72 -1.18 27.41
N LYS A 272 -5.82 -0.37 27.98
CA LYS A 272 -5.77 -0.11 29.43
C LYS A 272 -6.94 0.72 29.96
N GLN A 273 -7.62 1.49 29.10
CA GLN A 273 -8.77 2.31 29.46
C GLN A 273 -10.13 1.61 29.28
N LYS A 274 -10.19 0.40 28.70
CA LYS A 274 -11.41 -0.40 28.77
C LYS A 274 -11.63 -0.82 30.23
N PRO A 275 -12.71 -0.37 30.91
CA PRO A 275 -13.00 -0.87 32.23
C PRO A 275 -13.20 -2.38 32.12
N LEU A 276 -12.48 -3.15 32.93
CA LEU A 276 -12.86 -4.51 33.27
C LEU A 276 -14.32 -4.42 33.74
N LEU A 277 -15.26 -4.82 32.88
CA LEU A 277 -16.62 -5.12 33.31
C LEU A 277 -16.47 -6.20 34.38
N ARG A 278 -16.56 -5.78 35.64
CA ARG A 278 -16.65 -6.71 36.76
C ARG A 278 -17.89 -7.55 36.52
N PRO A 279 -17.81 -8.88 36.62
CA PRO A 279 -18.99 -9.70 36.64
C PRO A 279 -19.66 -9.51 37.99
N GLU A 280 -20.60 -8.58 38.07
CA GLU A 280 -21.62 -8.54 39.13
C GLU A 280 -22.98 -8.35 38.48
N GLN A 281 -23.65 -9.48 38.20
CA GLN A 281 -24.96 -9.89 38.75
C GLN A 281 -25.43 -11.16 38.04
#